data_AF-A0A8I3AG53-F1
#
_entry.id   AF-A0A8I3AG53-F1
#
_cell.length_a   1.000
_cell.length_b   1.000
_cell.length_c   1.000
_cell.angle_alpha   90.00
_cell.angle_beta   90.00
_cell.angle_gamma   90.00
#
_symmetry.space_group_name_H-M   'P 1'
#
loop_
_entity.id
_entity.type
_entity.pdbx_description
1 polymer ?
#
loop_
_entity_poly.entity_id
_entity_poly.type
_entity_poly.pdbx_seq_one_letter_code
_entity_poly.pdbx_strand_id
1 'polypeptide(L)'
;MSFEGLQERLTALQETTSQLQELIDRLHNLTFQPGSVPLGGPDDDNVGTELSAEISQILREEEDELELLQEEVEDIRSGRPGSETEHTKTRLKDGLERLQQELKSLQGFAQLAAQL
;
A
#
# COMPACT_ATOMS: atom_id res chain seq x y z
N MET A 1 -10.88 -19.36 8.05
CA MET A 1 -9.79 -19.07 7.09
C MET A 1 -8.69 -20.11 7.24
N SER A 2 -8.02 -20.49 6.14
CA SER A 2 -6.80 -21.32 6.15
C SER A 2 -5.56 -20.43 6.10
N PHE A 3 -4.41 -20.95 6.53
CA PHE A 3 -3.13 -20.23 6.39
C PHE A 3 -2.78 -19.90 4.94
N GLU A 4 -3.12 -20.80 4.02
CA GLU A 4 -2.90 -20.62 2.58
C GLU A 4 -3.67 -19.40 2.05
N GLY A 5 -4.97 -19.29 2.35
CA GLY A 5 -5.77 -18.14 1.91
C GLY A 5 -5.30 -16.81 2.49
N LEU A 6 -4.76 -16.80 3.73
CA LEU A 6 -4.18 -15.59 4.32
C LEU A 6 -2.85 -15.21 3.67
N GLN A 7 -2.04 -16.20 3.30
CA GLN A 7 -0.80 -15.98 2.57
C GLN A 7 -1.07 -15.46 1.16
N GLU A 8 -2.09 -15.96 0.48
CA GLU A 8 -2.54 -15.45 -0.82
C GLU A 8 -2.99 -13.99 -0.72
N ARG A 9 -3.81 -13.63 0.28
CA ARG A 9 -4.21 -12.24 0.52
C ARG A 9 -3.04 -11.32 0.82
N LEU A 10 -2.11 -11.76 1.68
CA LEU A 10 -0.88 -10.99 1.94
C LEU A 10 -0.07 -10.76 0.66
N THR A 11 0.00 -11.76 -0.21
CA THR A 11 0.72 -11.65 -1.50
C THR A 11 0.02 -10.66 -2.42
N ALA A 12 -1.31 -10.72 -2.52
CA ALA A 12 -2.09 -9.78 -3.32
C ALA A 12 -1.96 -8.33 -2.83
N LEU A 13 -1.91 -8.12 -1.51
CA LEU A 13 -1.61 -6.80 -0.93
C LEU A 13 -0.20 -6.34 -1.31
N GLN A 14 0.82 -7.20 -1.18
CA GLN A 14 2.19 -6.84 -1.56
C GLN A 14 2.31 -6.46 -3.05
N GLU A 15 1.58 -7.15 -3.92
CA GLU A 15 1.51 -6.83 -5.35
C GLU A 15 0.83 -5.48 -5.60
N THR A 16 -0.25 -5.19 -4.88
CA THR A 16 -0.97 -3.91 -4.97
C THR A 16 -0.10 -2.76 -4.45
N THR A 17 0.58 -2.95 -3.33
CA THR A 17 1.52 -1.98 -2.74
C THR A 17 2.68 -1.68 -3.70
N SER A 18 3.16 -2.69 -4.44
CA SER A 18 4.18 -2.50 -5.48
C SER A 18 3.65 -1.64 -6.64
N GLN A 19 2.41 -1.86 -7.08
CA GLN A 19 1.76 -1.04 -8.11
C GLN A 19 1.55 0.40 -7.63
N LEU A 20 1.17 0.56 -6.36
CA LEU A 20 0.98 1.87 -5.74
C LEU A 20 2.27 2.69 -5.73
N GLN A 21 3.43 2.05 -5.49
CA GLN A 21 4.73 2.71 -5.60
C GLN A 21 4.96 3.27 -7.01
N GLU A 22 4.63 2.51 -8.06
CA GLU A 22 4.75 2.98 -9.45
C GLU A 22 3.85 4.19 -9.74
N LEU A 23 2.64 4.22 -9.17
CA LEU A 23 1.72 5.35 -9.30
C LEU A 23 2.26 6.60 -8.59
N ILE A 24 2.83 6.45 -7.39
CA ILE A 24 3.46 7.55 -6.65
C ILE A 24 4.69 8.09 -7.41
N ASP A 25 5.52 7.21 -7.96
CA ASP A 25 6.66 7.60 -8.79
C ASP A 25 6.19 8.33 -10.05
N ARG A 26 5.09 7.89 -10.65
CA ARG A 26 4.47 8.59 -11.79
C ARG A 26 3.97 9.98 -11.39
N LEU A 27 3.30 10.12 -10.26
CA LEU A 27 2.82 11.41 -9.74
C LEU A 27 4.00 12.36 -9.50
N HIS A 28 5.06 11.89 -8.86
CA HIS A 28 6.27 12.67 -8.61
C HIS A 28 6.95 13.14 -9.90
N ASN A 29 7.02 12.26 -10.91
CA ASN A 29 7.61 12.58 -12.22
C ASN A 29 6.67 13.35 -13.14
N LEU A 30 5.41 13.56 -12.74
CA LEU A 30 4.46 14.42 -13.45
C LEU A 30 4.81 15.91 -13.29
N THR A 31 5.83 16.24 -12.49
CA THR A 31 6.30 17.60 -12.24
C THR A 31 6.49 18.40 -13.53
N PHE A 32 5.67 19.45 -13.64
CA PHE A 32 5.67 20.46 -14.68
C PHE A 32 7.07 21.08 -14.84
N GLN A 33 7.52 21.28 -16.09
CA GLN A 33 8.86 21.79 -16.35
C GLN A 33 9.08 23.16 -15.65
N PRO A 34 10.15 23.32 -14.84
CA PRO A 34 10.45 24.58 -14.18
C PRO A 34 10.81 25.64 -15.24
N GLY A 35 9.85 26.51 -15.56
CA GLY A 35 9.97 27.54 -16.60
C GLY A 35 8.79 27.61 -17.57
N SER A 36 7.94 26.57 -17.62
CA SER A 36 6.62 26.69 -18.26
C SER A 36 5.67 27.34 -17.28
N VAL A 37 5.35 28.62 -17.51
CA VAL A 37 4.08 29.17 -17.02
C VAL A 37 2.99 28.22 -17.53
N PRO A 38 2.16 27.62 -16.66
CA PRO A 38 1.03 26.84 -17.13
C PRO A 38 0.17 27.79 -17.94
N LEU A 39 0.15 27.62 -19.26
CA LEU A 39 -0.97 28.08 -20.05
C LEU A 39 -2.09 27.12 -19.67
N GLY A 40 -2.67 27.33 -18.49
CA GLY A 40 -3.64 26.46 -17.85
C GLY A 40 -4.78 26.15 -18.80
N GLY A 41 -4.67 25.00 -19.44
CA GLY A 41 -5.82 24.27 -19.93
C GLY A 41 -6.35 23.45 -18.75
N PRO A 42 -7.67 23.38 -18.55
CA PRO A 42 -8.29 22.68 -17.41
C PRO A 42 -7.96 21.17 -17.34
N ASP A 43 -7.29 20.61 -18.34
CA ASP A 43 -7.01 19.18 -18.47
C ASP A 43 -5.71 18.72 -17.76
N ASP A 44 -4.70 19.57 -17.60
CA ASP A 44 -3.39 19.17 -17.02
C ASP A 44 -3.40 19.18 -15.47
N ASP A 45 -4.09 20.17 -14.87
CA ASP A 45 -4.38 20.17 -13.42
C ASP A 45 -5.26 18.97 -13.02
N ASN A 46 -6.03 18.43 -13.97
CA ASN A 46 -6.95 17.32 -13.71
C ASN A 46 -6.22 15.99 -13.55
N VAL A 47 -5.18 15.71 -14.36
CA VAL A 47 -4.48 14.40 -14.33
C VAL A 47 -3.71 14.18 -13.04
N GLY A 48 -2.99 15.20 -12.55
CA GLY A 48 -2.27 15.11 -11.26
C GLY A 48 -3.23 14.98 -10.07
N THR A 49 -4.34 15.70 -10.10
CA THR A 49 -5.38 15.64 -9.06
C THR A 49 -6.09 14.29 -9.07
N GLU A 50 -6.44 13.76 -10.24
CA GLU A 50 -7.07 12.44 -10.40
C GLU A 50 -6.14 11.32 -9.93
N LEU A 51 -4.86 11.35 -10.32
CA LEU A 51 -3.86 10.37 -9.90
C LEU A 51 -3.63 10.43 -8.37
N SER A 52 -3.58 11.64 -7.79
CA SER A 52 -3.47 11.80 -6.34
C SER A 52 -4.70 11.27 -5.60
N ALA A 53 -5.90 11.43 -6.16
CA ALA A 53 -7.13 10.89 -5.58
C ALA A 53 -7.17 9.37 -5.67
N GLU A 54 -6.77 8.79 -6.80
CA GLU A 54 -6.64 7.34 -7.00
C GLU A 54 -5.63 6.73 -6.01
N ILE A 55 -4.43 7.30 -5.89
CA ILE A 55 -3.41 6.87 -4.92
C ILE A 55 -3.95 6.92 -3.50
N SER A 56 -4.66 7.99 -3.13
CA SER A 56 -5.24 8.13 -1.79
C SER A 56 -6.34 7.11 -1.50
N GLN A 57 -7.14 6.78 -2.52
CA GLN A 57 -8.16 5.74 -2.41
C GLN A 57 -7.53 4.36 -2.22
N ILE A 58 -6.56 3.99 -3.06
CA ILE A 58 -5.87 2.69 -2.98
C ILE A 58 -5.16 2.55 -1.64
N LEU A 59 -4.43 3.58 -1.18
CA LEU A 59 -3.79 3.58 0.15
C LEU A 59 -4.77 3.23 1.27
N ARG A 60 -5.95 3.87 1.25
CA ARG A 60 -6.97 3.62 2.27
C ARG A 60 -7.56 2.21 2.18
N GLU A 61 -7.83 1.73 0.98
CA GLU A 61 -8.33 0.37 0.76
C GLU A 61 -7.30 -0.69 1.21
N GLU A 62 -6.01 -0.48 0.94
CA GLU A 62 -4.93 -1.35 1.41
C GLU A 62 -4.76 -1.28 2.94
N GLU A 63 -4.87 -0.10 3.55
CA GLU A 63 -4.84 0.06 5.02
C GLU A 63 -5.99 -0.71 5.70
N ASP A 64 -7.22 -0.57 5.18
CA ASP A 64 -8.41 -1.24 5.71
C ASP A 64 -8.29 -2.78 5.56
N GLU A 65 -7.83 -3.27 4.39
CA GLU A 65 -7.64 -4.70 4.14
C GLU A 65 -6.48 -5.29 4.96
N LEU A 66 -5.39 -4.52 5.17
CA LEU A 66 -4.28 -4.92 6.03
C LEU A 66 -4.72 -5.05 7.49
N GLU A 67 -5.53 -4.11 7.99
CA GLU A 67 -6.11 -4.17 9.34
C GLU A 67 -6.96 -5.44 9.51
N LEU A 68 -7.86 -5.71 8.57
CA LEU A 68 -8.69 -6.92 8.58
C LEU A 68 -7.84 -8.20 8.56
N LEU A 69 -6.79 -8.23 7.73
CA LEU A 69 -5.91 -9.39 7.63
C LEU A 69 -5.09 -9.60 8.92
N GLN A 70 -4.69 -8.53 9.60
CA GLN A 70 -4.03 -8.59 10.91
C GLN A 70 -4.96 -9.17 11.98
N GLU A 71 -6.21 -8.75 12.03
CA GLU A 71 -7.23 -9.30 12.94
C GLU A 71 -7.44 -10.80 12.70
N GLU A 72 -7.62 -11.20 11.44
CA GLU A 72 -7.82 -12.61 11.08
C GLU A 72 -6.60 -13.48 11.44
N VAL A 73 -5.38 -12.98 11.24
CA VAL A 73 -4.15 -13.68 11.65
C VAL A 73 -4.07 -13.77 13.18
N GLU A 74 -4.46 -12.73 13.90
CA GLU A 74 -4.45 -12.74 15.37
C GLU A 74 -5.39 -13.80 15.94
N ASP A 75 -6.59 -13.93 15.37
CA ASP A 75 -7.62 -14.90 15.76
C ASP A 75 -7.24 -16.36 15.52
N ILE A 76 -6.26 -16.64 14.66
CA ILE A 76 -5.80 -18.01 14.45
C ILE A 76 -5.13 -18.54 15.72
N ARG A 77 -5.56 -19.72 16.16
CA ARG A 77 -4.87 -20.44 17.24
C ARG A 77 -3.42 -20.69 16.86
N SER A 78 -2.50 -20.14 17.65
CA SER A 78 -1.09 -20.52 17.61
C SER A 78 -0.99 -22.02 17.89
N GLY A 79 -0.14 -22.70 17.13
CA GLY A 79 0.20 -24.09 17.42
C GLY A 79 1.03 -24.22 18.69
N ARG A 80 1.52 -25.44 18.96
CA ARG A 80 2.45 -25.65 20.06
C ARG A 80 3.76 -24.89 19.80
N PRO A 81 4.51 -24.52 20.85
CA PRO A 81 5.85 -23.98 20.68
C PRO A 81 6.74 -24.90 19.81
N GLY A 82 7.40 -24.35 18.80
CA GLY A 82 8.21 -25.04 17.79
C GLY A 82 7.41 -25.77 16.71
N SER A 83 6.08 -25.60 16.65
CA SER A 83 5.27 -26.23 15.60
C SER A 83 5.30 -25.43 14.30
N GLU A 84 5.06 -26.13 13.20
CA GLU A 84 4.90 -25.50 11.89
C GLU A 84 3.79 -24.44 11.88
N THR A 85 2.70 -24.68 12.59
CA THR A 85 1.60 -23.71 12.74
C THR A 85 2.05 -22.41 13.43
N GLU A 86 2.86 -22.51 14.48
CA GLU A 86 3.45 -21.32 15.12
C GLU A 86 4.37 -20.59 14.16
N HIS A 87 5.29 -21.30 13.50
CA HIS A 87 6.22 -20.71 12.54
C HIS A 87 5.50 -20.03 11.37
N THR A 88 4.46 -20.64 10.81
CA THR A 88 3.65 -20.05 9.74
C THR A 88 2.92 -18.79 10.21
N LYS A 89 2.32 -18.82 11.41
CA LYS A 89 1.68 -17.63 12.00
C LYS A 89 2.71 -16.50 12.22
N THR A 90 3.90 -16.81 12.72
CA THR A 90 4.99 -15.83 12.90
C THR A 90 5.41 -15.22 11.56
N ARG A 91 5.60 -16.04 10.52
CA ARG A 91 5.98 -15.53 9.18
C ARG A 91 4.92 -14.62 8.58
N LEU A 92 3.63 -14.94 8.76
CA LEU A 92 2.54 -14.06 8.36
C LEU A 92 2.58 -12.73 9.10
N LYS A 93 2.74 -12.75 10.44
CA LYS A 93 2.87 -11.53 11.24
C LYS A 93 4.04 -10.65 10.81
N ASP A 94 5.21 -11.27 10.61
CA ASP A 94 6.41 -10.54 10.15
C ASP A 94 6.21 -9.94 8.75
N GLY A 95 5.41 -10.58 7.91
CA GLY A 95 5.06 -10.07 6.58
C GLY A 95 4.08 -8.89 6.66
N LEU A 96 3.06 -8.99 7.50
CA LEU A 96 2.08 -7.93 7.76
C LEU A 96 2.73 -6.69 8.38
N GLU A 97 3.67 -6.87 9.31
CA GLU A 97 4.39 -5.76 9.93
C GLU A 97 5.25 -5.03 8.90
N ARG A 98 5.97 -5.77 8.04
CA ARG A 98 6.76 -5.17 6.95
C ARG A 98 5.89 -4.37 5.99
N LEU A 99 4.77 -4.96 5.55
CA LEU A 99 3.82 -4.30 4.66
C LEU A 99 3.23 -3.04 5.30
N GLN A 100 2.93 -3.07 6.60
CA GLN A 100 2.45 -1.89 7.32
C GLN A 100 3.47 -0.74 7.31
N GLN A 101 4.75 -1.04 7.50
CA GLN A 101 5.79 -0.01 7.44
C GLN A 101 5.96 0.55 6.03
N GLU A 102 5.85 -0.31 5.02
CA GLU A 102 5.90 0.06 3.61
C GLU A 102 4.76 1.01 3.25
N LEU A 103 3.51 0.67 3.57
CA LEU A 103 2.35 1.54 3.33
C LEU A 103 2.48 2.91 4.02
N LYS A 104 2.95 2.94 5.27
CA LYS A 104 3.22 4.21 5.98
C LYS A 104 4.26 5.06 5.26
N SER A 105 5.29 4.42 4.69
CA SER A 105 6.30 5.13 3.91
C SER A 105 5.72 5.69 2.61
N LEU A 106 4.93 4.89 1.89
CA LEU A 106 4.25 5.30 0.65
C LEU A 106 3.25 6.44 0.91
N GLN A 107 2.50 6.38 2.00
CA GLN A 107 1.61 7.47 2.42
C GLN A 107 2.40 8.78 2.64
N GLY A 108 3.56 8.71 3.30
CA GLY A 108 4.45 9.86 3.45
C GLY A 108 4.97 10.39 2.11
N PHE A 109 5.37 9.51 1.19
CA PHE A 109 5.82 9.90 -0.14
C PHE A 109 4.71 10.53 -0.98
N ALA A 110 3.50 9.96 -0.96
CA ALA A 110 2.33 10.50 -1.65
C ALA A 110 1.98 11.91 -1.12
N GLN A 111 2.01 12.12 0.20
CA GLN A 111 1.79 13.43 0.81
C GLN A 111 2.84 14.47 0.40
N LEU A 112 4.09 14.06 0.21
CA LEU A 112 5.16 14.93 -0.28
C LEU A 112 4.99 15.24 -1.77
N ALA A 113 4.65 14.23 -2.58
CA ALA A 113 4.43 14.38 -4.02
C ALA A 113 3.26 15.31 -4.34
N ALA A 114 2.19 15.29 -3.54
CA ALA A 114 1.04 16.18 -3.70
C ALA A 114 1.29 17.65 -3.31
N GLN A 115 2.43 17.98 -2.68
CA GLN A 115 2.79 19.35 -2.25
C GLN A 115 3.72 20.08 -3.23
N LEU A 116 4.23 19.38 -4.26
CA LEU A 116 5.16 19.90 -5.28
C LEU A 116 4.42 20.36 -6.54
#